data_AF-A0A8X6LBF2-F1
#
_entry.id   AF-A0A8X6LBF2-F1
#
_cell.length_a   1.000
_cell.length_b   1.000
_cell.length_c   1.000
_cell.angle_alpha   90.00
_cell.angle_beta   90.00
_cell.angle_gamma   90.00
#
_symmetry.space_group_name_H-M   'P 1'
#
loop_
_entity.id
_entity.type
_entity.pdbx_description
1 polymer ?
#
loop_
_entity_poly.entity_id
_entity_poly.type
_entity_poly.pdbx_seq_one_letter_code
_entity_poly.pdbx_strand_id
1 'polypeptide(L)'
;MYDSGSQKSYIRKEMVSALGLAPLRQQHLSFALFGGERIKEKFHNVYKIELRSLDESFNCNFDVVDQDIICNDVPSVSCGSWIKELQSINIQMFDIENNSGPINILVGADVAGRLFTGKRRVLSSGLVAMEPI
;
A
#
# COMPACT_ATOMS: atom_id res chain seq x y z
N MET A 1 1.39 -0.18 1.84
CA MET A 1 1.17 -1.56 1.36
C MET A 1 0.58 -1.52 -0.04
N TYR A 2 0.94 -2.48 -0.91
CA TYR A 2 0.27 -2.73 -2.19
C TYR A 2 -0.74 -3.86 -2.03
N ASP A 3 -1.97 -3.67 -2.46
CA ASP A 3 -3.03 -4.68 -2.39
C ASP A 3 -3.93 -4.60 -3.63
N SER A 4 -3.68 -5.50 -4.58
CA SER A 4 -4.48 -5.60 -5.81
C SER A 4 -5.87 -6.22 -5.58
N GLY A 5 -6.14 -6.78 -4.41
CA GLY A 5 -7.50 -7.19 -4.01
C GLY A 5 -8.38 -6.01 -3.65
N SER A 6 -7.77 -4.88 -3.26
CA SER A 6 -8.47 -3.62 -3.06
C SER A 6 -8.70 -2.89 -4.38
N GLN A 7 -9.94 -2.53 -4.68
CA GLN A 7 -10.29 -1.77 -5.89
C GLN A 7 -9.82 -0.31 -5.85
N LYS A 8 -9.57 0.22 -4.64
CA LYS A 8 -9.25 1.62 -4.39
C LYS A 8 -8.00 1.75 -3.52
N SER A 9 -7.33 2.87 -3.66
CA SER A 9 -6.26 3.27 -2.76
C SER A 9 -6.83 4.02 -1.55
N TYR A 10 -6.24 3.81 -0.37
CA TYR A 10 -6.72 4.34 0.91
C TYR A 10 -5.60 5.00 1.72
N ILE A 11 -5.99 5.97 2.54
CA ILE A 11 -5.13 6.65 3.50
C ILE A 11 -5.78 6.67 4.89
N ARG A 12 -5.00 6.48 5.95
CA ARG A 12 -5.51 6.64 7.32
C ARG A 12 -5.82 8.11 7.60
N LYS A 13 -6.96 8.39 8.24
CA LYS A 13 -7.34 9.78 8.61
C LYS A 13 -6.31 10.48 9.48
N GLU A 14 -5.65 9.74 10.36
CA GLU A 14 -4.52 10.26 11.16
C GLU A 14 -3.41 10.83 10.25
N MET A 15 -3.10 10.12 9.16
CA MET A 15 -2.09 10.54 8.18
C MET A 15 -2.54 11.76 7.37
N VAL A 16 -3.83 11.84 7.04
CA VAL A 16 -4.41 13.04 6.40
C VAL A 16 -4.18 14.28 7.26
N SER A 17 -4.46 14.19 8.55
CA SER A 17 -4.25 15.28 9.51
C SER A 17 -2.77 15.63 9.65
N ALA A 18 -1.89 14.62 9.78
CA ALA A 18 -0.46 14.83 9.92
C ALA A 18 0.20 15.45 8.68
N LEU A 19 -0.32 15.16 7.48
CA LEU A 19 0.12 15.78 6.22
C LEU A 19 -0.57 17.12 5.92
N GLY A 20 -1.58 17.52 6.69
CA GLY A 20 -2.34 18.75 6.46
C GLY A 20 -3.12 18.76 5.14
N LEU A 21 -3.61 17.60 4.69
CA LEU A 21 -4.28 17.48 3.40
C LEU A 21 -5.70 18.05 3.44
N ALA A 22 -6.06 18.81 2.40
CA ALA A 22 -7.44 19.27 2.20
C ALA A 22 -8.24 18.24 1.39
N PRO A 23 -9.52 17.99 1.75
CA PRO A 23 -10.36 17.07 1.00
C PRO A 23 -10.66 17.64 -0.40
N LEU A 24 -10.50 16.79 -1.43
CA LEU A 24 -10.79 17.13 -2.82
C LEU A 24 -12.29 16.99 -3.13
N ARG A 25 -12.91 15.91 -2.65
CA ARG A 25 -14.32 15.58 -2.85
C ARG A 25 -14.78 14.55 -1.83
N GLN A 26 -16.09 14.35 -1.73
CA GLN A 26 -16.66 13.21 -1.02
C GLN A 26 -17.05 12.10 -1.99
N GLN A 27 -16.93 10.86 -1.53
CA GLN A 27 -17.36 9.67 -2.26
C GLN A 27 -18.21 8.79 -1.35
N HIS A 28 -19.33 8.33 -1.88
CA HIS A 28 -20.20 7.37 -1.20
C HIS A 28 -19.73 5.95 -1.55
N LEU A 29 -19.37 5.15 -0.53
CA LEU A 29 -18.79 3.82 -0.71
C LEU A 29 -19.47 2.80 0.20
N SER A 30 -19.75 1.63 -0.35
CA SER A 30 -19.97 0.38 0.39
C SER A 30 -18.83 -0.58 0.15
N PHE A 31 -18.58 -1.46 1.13
CA PHE A 31 -17.58 -2.51 1.03
C PHE A 31 -18.28 -3.86 1.00
N ALA A 32 -17.91 -4.71 0.05
CA ALA A 32 -18.37 -6.10 -0.02
C ALA A 32 -17.20 -7.02 0.34
N LEU A 33 -17.42 -7.93 1.29
CA LEU A 33 -16.41 -8.84 1.82
C LEU A 33 -16.70 -10.28 1.38
N PHE A 34 -15.70 -11.15 1.52
CA PHE A 34 -15.89 -12.59 1.35
C PHE A 34 -16.97 -13.11 2.31
N GLY A 35 -17.81 -14.01 1.83
CA GLY A 35 -19.02 -14.43 2.54
C GLY A 35 -20.26 -13.56 2.27
N GLY A 36 -20.14 -12.53 1.43
CA GLY A 36 -21.27 -11.70 1.00
C GLY A 36 -21.67 -10.62 2.00
N GLU A 37 -20.89 -10.43 3.07
CA GLU A 37 -21.11 -9.35 4.02
C GLU A 37 -20.90 -8.00 3.33
N ARG A 38 -21.80 -7.05 3.63
CA ARG A 38 -21.72 -5.69 3.13
C ARG A 38 -21.68 -4.72 4.28
N ILE A 39 -20.63 -3.92 4.33
CA ILE A 39 -20.56 -2.79 5.25
C ILE A 39 -21.48 -1.69 4.71
N LYS A 40 -22.28 -1.09 5.60
CA LYS A 40 -23.19 0.01 5.27
C LYS A 40 -22.44 1.13 4.56
N GLU A 41 -23.13 1.72 3.59
CA GLU A 41 -22.62 2.84 2.82
C GLU A 41 -22.26 4.02 3.74
N LYS A 42 -21.10 4.62 3.48
CA LYS A 42 -20.60 5.78 4.20
C LYS A 42 -20.00 6.78 3.21
N PHE A 43 -20.07 8.05 3.58
CA PHE A 43 -19.32 9.09 2.90
C PHE A 43 -17.89 9.09 3.40
N HIS A 44 -16.97 9.09 2.45
CA HIS A 44 -15.53 9.18 2.66
C HIS A 44 -14.99 10.39 1.93
N ASN A 45 -14.03 11.08 2.54
CA ASN A 45 -13.31 12.13 1.85
C ASN A 45 -12.24 11.52 0.96
N VAL A 46 -12.04 12.11 -0.21
CA VAL A 46 -10.97 11.76 -1.14
C VAL A 46 -9.94 12.86 -1.14
N TYR A 47 -8.67 12.46 -1.11
CA TYR A 47 -7.52 13.35 -1.09
C TYR A 47 -6.61 13.02 -2.25
N LYS A 48 -5.85 14.00 -2.72
CA LYS A 48 -4.80 13.79 -3.71
C LYS A 48 -3.46 13.75 -2.99
N ILE A 49 -2.68 12.69 -3.22
CA ILE A 49 -1.33 12.54 -2.66
C ILE A 49 -0.31 12.36 -3.79
N GLU A 50 0.94 12.73 -3.48
CA GLU A 50 2.10 12.46 -4.32
C GLU A 50 2.94 11.35 -3.68
N LEU A 51 3.22 10.29 -4.45
CA LEU A 51 4.24 9.30 -4.12
C LEU A 51 5.48 9.58 -4.95
N ARG A 52 6.65 9.57 -4.31
CA ARG A 52 7.96 9.82 -4.94
C ARG A 52 8.92 8.68 -4.65
N SER A 53 9.75 8.31 -5.63
CA SER A 53 10.88 7.41 -5.40
C SER A 53 11.92 8.07 -4.49
N LEU A 54 12.72 7.27 -3.79
CA LEU A 54 13.74 7.80 -2.86
C LEU A 54 14.84 8.61 -3.54
N ASP A 55 15.11 8.30 -4.81
CA ASP A 55 16.06 9.03 -5.66
C ASP A 55 15.40 10.19 -6.44
N GLU A 56 14.11 10.42 -6.20
CA GLU A 56 13.28 11.44 -6.86
C GLU A 56 13.15 11.33 -8.38
N SER A 57 13.62 10.22 -8.97
CA SER A 57 13.53 9.97 -10.42
C SER A 57 12.10 9.74 -10.91
N PHE A 58 11.20 9.33 -10.01
CA PHE A 58 9.81 9.05 -10.30
C PHE A 58 8.88 9.75 -9.30
N ASN A 59 7.77 10.29 -9.82
CA ASN A 59 6.64 10.73 -9.00
C ASN A 59 5.32 10.29 -9.63
N CYS A 60 4.33 10.02 -8.78
CA CYS A 60 2.99 9.66 -9.19
C CYS A 60 1.97 10.29 -8.25
N ASN A 61 1.10 11.12 -8.81
CA ASN A 61 -0.06 11.65 -8.13
C ASN A 61 -1.28 10.73 -8.32
N PHE A 62 -2.02 10.49 -7.24
CA PHE A 62 -3.27 9.72 -7.29
C PHE A 62 -4.23 10.07 -6.15
N ASP A 63 -5.49 9.70 -6.34
CA ASP A 63 -6.56 9.87 -5.36
C ASP A 63 -6.51 8.73 -4.33
N VAL A 64 -6.67 9.07 -3.05
CA VAL A 64 -6.82 8.14 -1.93
C VAL A 64 -8.07 8.44 -1.14
N VAL A 65 -8.76 7.40 -0.70
CA VAL A 65 -9.97 7.49 0.11
C VAL A 65 -9.60 7.38 1.58
N ASP A 66 -10.19 8.21 2.46
CA ASP A 66 -9.90 8.12 3.88
C ASP A 66 -10.54 6.90 4.57
N GLN A 67 -9.81 6.35 5.52
CA GLN A 67 -10.32 5.36 6.48
C GLN A 67 -9.74 5.59 7.86
N ASP A 68 -10.52 5.28 8.91
CA ASP A 68 -10.00 5.30 10.28
C ASP A 68 -9.00 4.13 10.47
N ILE A 69 -9.40 2.94 10.01
CA ILE A 69 -8.62 1.71 10.01
C ILE A 69 -8.74 1.11 8.61
N ILE A 70 -7.60 0.88 7.94
CA ILE A 70 -7.55 0.22 6.63
C ILE A 70 -7.66 -1.30 6.81
N CYS A 71 -6.83 -1.86 7.69
CA CYS A 71 -6.89 -3.24 8.13
C CYS A 71 -6.31 -3.35 9.55
N ASN A 72 -6.44 -4.54 10.15
CA ASN A 72 -5.71 -4.87 11.38
C ASN A 72 -4.20 -4.84 11.11
N ASP A 73 -3.40 -4.77 12.18
CA ASP A 73 -1.95 -4.80 12.09
C ASP A 73 -1.48 -5.99 11.27
N VAL A 74 -0.65 -5.72 10.27
CA VAL A 74 -0.06 -6.76 9.44
C VAL A 74 1.15 -7.32 10.19
N PRO A 75 1.19 -8.65 10.43
CA PRO A 75 2.35 -9.24 11.07
C PRO A 75 3.59 -9.02 10.20
N SER A 76 4.72 -8.72 10.83
CA SER A 76 6.00 -8.60 10.14
C SER A 76 6.35 -9.91 9.45
N VAL A 77 6.97 -9.82 8.27
CA VAL A 77 7.44 -11.01 7.55
C VAL A 77 8.56 -11.63 8.38
N SER A 78 8.44 -12.91 8.71
CA SER A 78 9.46 -13.62 9.47
C SER A 78 10.80 -13.60 8.74
N CYS A 79 11.86 -13.18 9.42
CA CYS A 79 13.21 -13.19 8.87
C CYS A 79 13.59 -14.61 8.41
N GLY A 80 13.88 -14.77 7.12
CA GLY A 80 14.22 -16.05 6.51
C GLY A 80 15.49 -15.99 5.66
N SER A 81 15.90 -17.14 5.12
CA SER A 81 17.06 -17.26 4.23
C SER A 81 16.98 -16.37 2.99
N TRP A 82 15.75 -16.05 2.56
CA TRP A 82 15.47 -15.17 1.43
C TRP A 82 16.02 -13.73 1.63
N ILE A 83 16.20 -13.25 2.87
CA ILE A 83 16.83 -11.95 3.14
C ILE A 83 18.28 -11.94 2.62
N LYS A 84 19.03 -13.01 2.91
CA LYS A 84 20.42 -13.14 2.46
C LYS A 84 20.50 -13.25 0.94
N GLU A 85 19.54 -13.93 0.32
CA GLU A 85 19.43 -14.00 -1.13
C GLU A 85 19.18 -12.63 -1.76
N LEU A 86 18.29 -11.82 -1.19
CA LEU A 86 18.04 -10.44 -1.65
C LEU A 86 19.27 -9.54 -1.46
N GLN A 87 19.96 -9.67 -0.33
CA GLN A 87 21.19 -8.92 -0.07
C GLN A 87 22.31 -9.26 -1.05
N SER A 88 22.48 -10.54 -1.42
CA SER A 88 23.54 -10.97 -2.35
C SER A 88 23.37 -10.42 -3.77
N ILE A 89 22.18 -9.90 -4.08
CA ILE A 89 21.82 -9.31 -5.38
C ILE A 89 21.56 -7.80 -5.26
N ASN A 90 22.04 -7.18 -4.17
CA ASN A 90 21.93 -5.76 -3.88
C ASN A 90 20.50 -5.22 -3.74
N ILE A 91 19.53 -6.07 -3.39
CA ILE A 91 18.20 -5.61 -2.99
C ILE A 91 18.19 -5.38 -1.49
N GLN A 92 18.03 -4.11 -1.11
CA GLN A 92 17.87 -3.70 0.29
C GLN A 92 16.39 -3.74 0.68
N MET A 93 16.14 -4.05 1.95
CA MET A 93 14.82 -3.93 2.54
C MET A 93 14.89 -2.98 3.72
N PHE A 94 13.90 -2.09 3.80
CA PHE A 94 13.83 -1.05 4.81
C PHE A 94 12.84 -1.38 5.94
N ASP A 95 12.05 -2.45 5.78
CA ASP A 95 10.99 -2.86 6.72
C ASP A 95 11.29 -4.25 7.32
N ILE A 96 12.55 -4.49 7.68
CA ILE A 96 12.98 -5.70 8.39
C ILE A 96 13.22 -5.30 9.84
N GLU A 97 12.21 -5.47 10.69
CA GLU A 97 12.24 -5.63 12.15
C GLU A 97 10.79 -5.56 12.67
N ASN A 98 10.54 -5.81 13.97
CA ASN A 98 9.20 -5.92 14.59
C ASN A 98 8.36 -4.62 14.55
N ASN A 99 8.03 -4.13 13.35
CA ASN A 99 7.15 -3.00 13.08
C ASN A 99 5.73 -3.51 12.78
N SER A 100 5.15 -4.27 13.71
CA SER A 100 3.70 -4.49 13.66
C SER A 100 3.04 -3.14 13.90
N GLY A 101 2.36 -2.61 12.90
CA GLY A 101 1.69 -1.34 12.98
C GLY A 101 0.61 -1.19 11.92
N PRO A 102 -0.23 -0.16 12.07
CA PRO A 102 -1.32 0.09 11.15
C PRO A 102 -0.79 0.53 9.79
N ILE A 103 -1.45 0.09 8.73
CA ILE A 103 -1.13 0.54 7.38
C ILE A 103 -1.60 1.99 7.20
N ASN A 104 -0.68 2.92 7.01
CA ASN A 104 -1.02 4.33 6.78
C ASN A 104 -1.53 4.60 5.37
N ILE A 105 -0.96 3.92 4.37
CA ILE A 105 -1.34 4.04 2.96
C ILE A 105 -1.44 2.65 2.34
N LEU A 106 -2.58 2.37 1.72
CA LEU A 106 -2.81 1.20 0.89
C LEU A 106 -2.96 1.64 -0.56
N VAL A 107 -2.16 1.06 -1.45
CA VAL A 107 -2.24 1.25 -2.90
C VAL A 107 -3.06 0.10 -3.48
N GLY A 108 -4.24 0.44 -3.99
CA GLY A 108 -5.16 -0.50 -4.63
C GLY A 108 -4.84 -0.77 -6.09
N ALA A 109 -5.66 -1.61 -6.72
CA ALA A 109 -5.60 -1.96 -8.13
C ALA A 109 -5.78 -0.75 -9.07
N ASP A 110 -6.38 0.34 -8.58
CA ASP A 110 -6.55 1.59 -9.32
C ASP A 110 -5.22 2.31 -9.63
N VAL A 111 -4.16 2.00 -8.88
CA VAL A 111 -2.85 2.66 -9.01
C VAL A 111 -1.70 1.67 -9.10
N ALA A 112 -1.78 0.51 -8.45
CA ALA A 112 -0.68 -0.44 -8.30
C ALA A 112 0.02 -0.76 -9.64
N GLY A 113 -0.74 -1.03 -10.70
CA GLY A 113 -0.17 -1.35 -12.02
C GLY A 113 0.69 -0.25 -12.64
N ARG A 114 0.55 1.01 -12.19
CA ARG A 114 1.36 2.15 -12.63
C ARG A 114 2.67 2.30 -11.84
N LEU A 115 2.86 1.54 -10.76
CA LEU A 115 3.97 1.68 -9.83
C LEU A 115 4.98 0.53 -9.91
N PHE A 116 4.79 -0.43 -10.83
CA PHE A 116 5.71 -1.53 -11.06
C PHE A 116 6.27 -1.50 -12.48
N THR A 117 7.56 -1.82 -12.62
CA THR A 117 8.22 -1.92 -13.94
C THR A 117 7.85 -3.21 -14.69
N GLY A 118 7.26 -4.18 -13.98
CA GLY A 118 7.00 -5.52 -14.47
C GLY A 118 8.19 -6.48 -14.36
N LYS A 119 9.39 -5.98 -14.01
CA LYS A 119 10.51 -6.87 -13.71
C LYS A 119 10.23 -7.63 -12.42
N ARG A 120 10.50 -8.93 -12.45
CA ARG A 120 10.31 -9.83 -11.31
C ARG A 120 11.49 -10.76 -11.15
N ARG A 121 11.74 -11.19 -9.93
CA ARG A 121 12.74 -12.18 -9.59
C ARG A 121 12.15 -13.26 -8.70
N VAL A 122 12.21 -14.51 -9.14
CA VAL A 122 11.82 -15.66 -8.35
C VAL A 122 13.03 -16.06 -7.50
N LEU A 123 12.83 -16.13 -6.18
CA LEU A 123 13.84 -16.54 -5.22
C LEU A 123 13.86 -18.05 -5.07
N SER A 124 14.95 -18.59 -4.54
CA SER A 124 15.09 -20.02 -4.24
C SER A 124 14.03 -20.55 -3.26
N SER A 125 13.49 -19.67 -2.40
CA SER A 125 12.39 -19.97 -1.49
C SER A 125 11.02 -20.10 -2.16
N GLY A 126 10.91 -19.78 -3.46
CA GLY A 126 9.65 -19.67 -4.20
C GLY A 126 8.96 -18.31 -4.08
N LEU A 127 9.46 -17.40 -3.22
CA LEU A 127 8.99 -16.01 -3.16
C LEU A 127 9.32 -15.26 -4.45
N VAL A 128 8.55 -14.23 -4.76
CA VAL A 128 8.77 -13.37 -5.93
C VAL A 128 8.97 -11.92 -5.49
N ALA A 129 10.13 -11.36 -5.80
CA ALA A 129 10.37 -9.94 -5.68
C ALA A 129 9.90 -9.22 -6.94
N MET A 130 9.15 -8.14 -6.79
CA MET A 130 8.65 -7.29 -7.87
C MET A 130 9.36 -5.94 -7.80
N GLU A 131 9.85 -5.44 -8.93
CA GLU A 131 10.55 -4.16 -9.00
C GLU A 131 9.54 -3.00 -9.11
N PRO A 132 9.48 -2.08 -8.12
CA PRO A 132 8.73 -0.84 -8.26
C PRO A 132 9.46 0.13 -9.20
N ILE A 133 8.74 1.11 -9.76
CA ILE A 133 9.31 2.19 -10.58
C ILE A 133 10.10 3.17 -9.71
#